data_AF-A0A2I0AV26-F1
#
_entry.id   AF-A0A2I0AV26-F1
#
_cell.length_a   1.000
_cell.length_b   1.000
_cell.length_c   1.000
_cell.angle_alpha   90.00
_cell.angle_beta   90.00
_cell.angle_gamma   90.00
#
_symmetry.space_group_name_H-M   'P 1'
#
loop_
_entity.id
_entity.type
_entity.pdbx_description
1 polymer ?
#
loop_
_entity_poly.entity_id
_entity_poly.type
_entity_poly.pdbx_seq_one_letter_code
_entity_poly.pdbx_strand_id
1 'polypeptide(L)'
;MLSQDITRSTREDEEKTAFITNFGTYCYNIMPFGLKNAGATYQRMIDAVFKEQRGKNLEAYVDDILVKSRTLEGHLNDLRETFSTLRRFNLKLNPAKCTFGAASGKFLGYLVSARGIEANPDKISAILSMPSPKTIKEVQKLTGRINSLGRFISKAGDRCLPFFRCLRSNKGGQWTSDCETAFSELKKYLTLSPILVAPTTGAVLSLYLRVSDITVSAVLVDDVKGVQHPIFYISHVLLDAESRYPTLEKLALALLMAARKLCPYFQSHTIQVVTDQPLLKILHTPEISGRLLKWFVELDEYDIKFVPRTAIKAQALADFVAELSTSEPPPAKRRTNLWSLHVDGASGLQSQGAGMLLTSPMGTSIHQAVTLQFKTTNNQAEYKSLIGFPEERR
;
A
#
# COMPACT_ATOMS: atom_id res chain seq x y z
N MET A 1 19.31 13.57 -18.91
CA MET A 1 20.30 12.56 -18.49
C MET A 1 21.71 13.11 -18.63
N LEU A 2 22.40 13.27 -17.51
CA LEU A 2 23.83 13.58 -17.46
C LEU A 2 24.66 12.33 -17.79
N SER A 3 25.81 12.52 -18.42
CA SER A 3 26.80 11.45 -18.55
C SER A 3 27.49 11.21 -17.20
N GLN A 4 27.58 9.95 -16.79
CA GLN A 4 28.28 9.53 -15.56
C GLN A 4 29.80 9.42 -15.76
N ASP A 5 30.30 9.58 -16.99
CA ASP A 5 31.69 9.34 -17.40
C ASP A 5 32.70 10.38 -16.89
N ILE A 6 32.28 11.23 -15.94
CA ILE A 6 32.98 12.45 -15.53
C ILE A 6 33.51 12.33 -14.09
N THR A 7 33.01 11.36 -13.31
CA THR A 7 33.47 11.15 -11.93
C THR A 7 34.73 10.31 -11.94
N ARG A 8 35.88 10.90 -11.55
CA ARG A 8 37.15 10.19 -11.46
C ARG A 8 37.17 9.23 -10.28
N SER A 9 37.77 8.06 -10.50
CA SER A 9 38.12 7.15 -9.41
C SER A 9 39.30 7.74 -8.61
N THR A 10 39.35 7.44 -7.31
CA THR A 10 40.53 7.66 -6.48
C THR A 10 41.65 6.73 -6.94
N ARG A 11 42.88 7.25 -7.07
CA ARG A 11 44.02 6.45 -7.57
C ARG A 11 44.23 5.13 -6.83
N GLU A 12 44.00 5.11 -5.52
CA GLU A 12 44.12 3.92 -4.67
C GLU A 12 43.05 2.85 -4.95
N ASP A 13 41.95 3.24 -5.61
CA ASP A 13 40.83 2.35 -5.92
C ASP A 13 40.73 1.97 -7.41
N GLU A 14 41.53 2.59 -8.29
CA GLU A 14 41.55 2.30 -9.73
C GLU A 14 41.86 0.81 -9.99
N GLU A 15 42.88 0.26 -9.32
CA GLU A 15 43.28 -1.15 -9.45
C GLU A 15 42.17 -2.13 -9.03
N LYS A 16 41.27 -1.71 -8.12
CA LYS A 16 40.13 -2.54 -7.68
C LYS A 16 39.06 -2.68 -8.76
N THR A 17 39.14 -1.87 -9.82
CA THR A 17 38.27 -1.95 -11.00
C THR A 17 38.91 -2.72 -12.15
N ALA A 18 40.02 -3.42 -11.90
CA ALA A 18 40.74 -4.16 -12.94
C ALA A 18 39.89 -5.26 -13.59
N PHE A 19 40.03 -5.40 -14.90
CA PHE A 19 39.44 -6.46 -15.70
C PHE A 19 40.45 -7.01 -16.70
N ILE A 20 40.27 -8.28 -17.06
CA ILE A 20 41.19 -9.00 -17.94
C ILE A 20 40.57 -9.10 -19.34
N THR A 21 41.38 -8.80 -20.34
CA THR A 21 41.07 -9.03 -21.75
C THR A 21 42.14 -9.96 -22.35
N ASN A 22 41.91 -10.44 -23.57
CA ASN A 22 42.91 -11.23 -24.30
C ASN A 22 44.22 -10.48 -24.58
N PHE A 23 44.24 -9.15 -24.41
CA PHE A 23 45.38 -8.27 -24.66
C PHE A 23 46.04 -7.76 -23.38
N GLY A 24 45.60 -8.21 -22.20
CA GLY A 24 46.16 -7.81 -20.91
C GLY A 24 45.12 -7.33 -19.91
N THR A 25 45.63 -6.86 -18.77
CA THR A 25 44.85 -6.36 -17.64
C THR A 25 44.72 -4.85 -17.71
N TYR A 26 43.49 -4.36 -17.65
CA TYR A 26 43.16 -2.94 -17.70
C TYR A 26 42.38 -2.55 -16.46
N CYS A 27 42.40 -1.27 -16.07
CA CYS A 27 41.57 -0.72 -15.00
C CYS A 27 40.87 0.55 -15.47
N TYR A 28 39.83 0.98 -14.75
CA TYR A 28 39.08 2.19 -15.07
C TYR A 28 39.62 3.41 -14.32
N ASN A 29 39.98 4.46 -15.07
CA ASN A 29 40.40 5.77 -14.53
C ASN A 29 39.20 6.65 -14.12
N ILE A 30 38.00 6.25 -14.53
CA ILE A 30 36.72 6.89 -14.19
C ILE A 30 35.84 5.86 -13.49
N MET A 31 34.84 6.31 -12.75
CA MET A 31 33.93 5.41 -12.06
C MET A 31 33.13 4.55 -13.07
N PRO A 32 33.35 3.23 -13.14
CA PRO A 32 32.63 2.38 -14.08
C PRO A 32 31.19 2.13 -13.62
N PHE A 33 30.33 1.78 -14.59
CA PHE A 33 29.00 1.26 -14.29
C PHE A 33 29.09 -0.08 -13.56
N GLY A 34 28.07 -0.38 -12.74
CA GLY A 34 27.95 -1.66 -12.03
C GLY A 34 28.53 -1.68 -10.61
N LEU A 35 29.27 -0.64 -10.20
CA LEU A 35 29.70 -0.52 -8.80
C LEU A 35 28.50 -0.21 -7.89
N LYS A 36 28.39 -0.96 -6.78
CA LYS A 36 27.28 -0.86 -5.81
C LYS A 36 27.03 0.57 -5.32
N ASN A 37 28.09 1.35 -5.11
CA ASN A 37 28.01 2.71 -4.56
C ASN A 37 28.08 3.82 -5.62
N ALA A 38 28.21 3.49 -6.92
CA ALA A 38 28.37 4.50 -7.97
C ALA A 38 27.21 5.51 -7.98
N GLY A 39 25.97 5.03 -7.87
CA GLY A 39 24.79 5.90 -7.83
C GLY A 39 24.78 6.85 -6.62
N ALA A 40 25.19 6.37 -5.44
CA ALA A 40 25.27 7.21 -4.24
C ALA A 40 26.38 8.26 -4.34
N THR A 41 27.55 7.88 -4.84
CA THR A 41 28.66 8.82 -5.10
C THR A 41 28.24 9.89 -6.11
N TYR A 42 27.57 9.48 -7.20
CA TYR A 42 27.07 10.41 -8.20
C TYR A 42 26.01 11.36 -7.64
N GLN A 43 25.04 10.85 -6.87
CA GLN A 43 24.03 11.68 -6.21
C GLN A 43 24.67 12.73 -5.28
N ARG A 44 25.69 12.36 -4.49
CA ARG A 44 26.41 13.31 -3.63
C ARG A 44 27.10 14.41 -4.42
N MET A 45 27.68 14.09 -5.57
CA MET A 45 28.27 15.09 -6.47
C MET A 45 27.18 16.02 -7.01
N ILE A 46 26.06 15.49 -7.46
CA ILE A 46 24.92 16.27 -7.97
C ILE A 46 24.37 17.20 -6.88
N ASP A 47 24.22 16.71 -5.65
CA ASP A 47 23.74 17.49 -4.52
C ASP A 47 24.70 18.65 -4.17
N ALA A 48 26.01 18.42 -4.29
CA ALA A 48 27.01 19.45 -4.09
C ALA A 48 27.04 20.49 -5.22
N VAL A 49 26.95 20.03 -6.47
CA VAL A 49 27.00 20.88 -7.68
C VAL A 49 25.77 21.78 -7.77
N PHE A 50 24.58 21.24 -7.48
CA PHE A 50 23.31 21.95 -7.60
C PHE A 50 22.74 22.43 -6.27
N LYS A 51 23.56 22.51 -5.21
CA LYS A 51 23.11 22.86 -3.85
C LYS A 51 22.21 24.09 -3.79
N GLU A 52 22.52 25.13 -4.56
CA GLU A 52 21.77 26.40 -4.57
C GLU A 52 20.47 26.36 -5.39
N GLN A 53 20.33 25.40 -6.31
CA GLN A 53 19.18 25.26 -7.23
C GLN A 53 18.21 24.15 -6.81
N ARG A 54 18.74 23.11 -6.15
CA ARG A 54 18.00 21.90 -5.79
C ARG A 54 16.83 22.23 -4.85
N GLY A 55 15.65 21.73 -5.18
CA GLY A 55 14.41 21.95 -4.45
C GLY A 55 13.74 23.30 -4.73
N LYS A 56 14.44 24.28 -5.32
CA LYS A 56 13.89 25.58 -5.73
C LYS A 56 13.34 25.52 -7.15
N ASN A 57 14.23 25.42 -8.13
CA ASN A 57 13.92 25.39 -9.56
C ASN A 57 14.44 24.12 -10.25
N LEU A 58 15.17 23.26 -9.52
CA LEU A 58 15.77 22.05 -10.04
C LEU A 58 15.49 20.86 -9.12
N GLU A 59 15.09 19.74 -9.71
CA GLU A 59 15.06 18.43 -9.06
C GLU A 59 16.05 17.52 -9.78
N ALA A 60 16.90 16.82 -9.03
CA ALA A 60 17.88 15.92 -9.62
C ALA A 60 17.93 14.59 -8.85
N TYR A 61 17.93 13.50 -9.62
CA TYR A 61 18.09 12.16 -9.11
C TYR A 61 19.07 11.40 -10.00
N VAL A 62 20.23 11.10 -9.45
CA VAL A 62 21.38 10.54 -10.15
C VAL A 62 21.64 11.35 -11.42
N ASP A 63 21.37 10.80 -12.59
CA ASP A 63 21.61 11.40 -13.90
C ASP A 63 20.41 12.15 -14.48
N ASP A 64 19.22 12.01 -13.89
CA ASP A 64 18.02 12.69 -14.34
C ASP A 64 17.87 14.04 -13.64
N ILE A 65 17.84 15.11 -14.45
CA ILE A 65 17.63 16.49 -14.00
C ILE A 65 16.32 17.01 -14.59
N LEU A 66 15.48 17.59 -13.74
CA LEU A 66 14.27 18.31 -14.09
C LEU A 66 14.41 19.77 -13.65
N VAL A 67 14.39 20.69 -14.59
CA VAL A 67 14.30 22.13 -14.31
C VAL A 67 12.84 22.54 -14.43
N LYS A 68 12.30 23.17 -13.39
CA LYS A 68 10.88 23.57 -13.28
C LYS A 68 10.75 25.02 -12.86
N SER A 69 9.80 25.72 -13.48
CA SER A 69 9.56 27.14 -13.24
C SER A 69 8.07 27.46 -13.41
N ARG A 70 7.59 28.52 -12.76
CA ARG A 70 6.16 28.92 -12.83
C ARG A 70 5.83 29.76 -14.07
N THR A 71 6.81 30.47 -14.61
CA THR A 71 6.66 31.36 -15.78
C THR A 71 7.73 31.07 -16.81
N LEU A 72 7.45 31.38 -18.07
CA LEU A 72 8.40 31.18 -19.17
C LEU A 72 9.67 32.03 -18.99
N GLU A 73 9.53 33.30 -18.60
CA GLU A 73 10.66 34.19 -18.39
C GLU A 73 11.56 33.71 -17.24
N GLY A 74 10.94 33.28 -16.12
CA GLY A 74 11.67 32.63 -15.03
C GLY A 74 12.39 31.36 -15.50
N HIS A 75 11.74 30.56 -16.35
CA HIS A 75 12.32 29.34 -16.89
C HIS A 75 13.59 29.56 -17.71
N LEU A 76 13.64 30.62 -18.51
CA LEU A 76 14.84 30.96 -19.27
C LEU A 76 16.01 31.34 -18.34
N ASN A 77 15.72 32.05 -17.24
CA ASN A 77 16.74 32.39 -16.24
C ASN A 77 17.21 31.14 -15.47
N ASP A 78 16.29 30.29 -15.04
CA ASP A 78 16.60 29.03 -14.35
C ASP A 78 17.45 28.09 -15.23
N LEU A 79 17.14 28.00 -16.53
CA LEU A 79 17.94 27.24 -17.49
C LEU A 79 19.34 27.84 -17.69
N ARG A 80 19.45 29.17 -17.79
CA ARG A 80 20.77 29.83 -17.88
C ARG A 80 21.63 29.52 -16.66
N GLU A 81 21.04 29.59 -15.47
CA GLU A 81 21.69 29.26 -14.21
C GLU A 81 22.16 27.80 -14.22
N THR A 82 21.27 26.87 -14.59
CA THR A 82 21.57 25.43 -14.68
C THR A 82 22.71 25.15 -15.66
N PHE A 83 22.66 25.72 -16.87
CA PHE A 83 23.73 25.53 -17.86
C PHE A 83 25.05 26.17 -17.46
N SER A 84 25.01 27.28 -16.71
CA SER A 84 26.21 27.89 -16.14
C SER A 84 26.88 26.94 -15.15
N THR A 85 26.10 26.35 -14.24
CA THR A 85 26.56 25.33 -13.29
C THR A 85 27.14 24.12 -14.00
N LEU A 86 26.44 23.58 -15.00
CA LEU A 86 26.92 22.44 -15.79
C LEU A 86 28.28 22.73 -16.46
N ARG A 87 28.43 23.91 -17.07
CA ARG A 87 29.72 24.32 -17.67
C ARG A 87 30.81 24.48 -16.63
N ARG A 88 30.51 25.11 -15.48
CA ARG A 88 31.47 25.32 -14.38
C ARG A 88 32.06 24.00 -13.87
N PHE A 89 31.24 22.97 -13.74
CA PHE A 89 31.65 21.66 -13.25
C PHE A 89 31.94 20.65 -14.38
N ASN A 90 32.01 21.11 -15.63
CA ASN A 90 32.27 20.30 -16.83
C ASN A 90 31.36 19.07 -16.97
N LEU A 91 30.10 19.20 -16.53
CA LEU A 91 29.07 18.18 -16.66
C LEU A 91 28.41 18.25 -18.04
N LYS A 92 28.22 17.09 -18.67
CA LYS A 92 27.68 16.99 -20.03
C LYS A 92 26.29 16.37 -20.04
N LEU A 93 25.41 16.98 -20.81
CA LEU A 93 24.08 16.47 -21.13
C LEU A 93 24.12 15.70 -22.46
N ASN A 94 23.32 14.64 -22.57
CA ASN A 94 23.08 13.99 -23.85
C ASN A 94 21.94 14.71 -24.61
N PRO A 95 22.21 15.43 -25.72
CA PRO A 95 21.21 16.24 -26.41
C PRO A 95 20.01 15.42 -26.92
N ALA A 96 20.25 14.19 -27.39
CA ALA A 96 19.20 13.31 -27.91
C ALA A 96 18.22 12.83 -26.82
N LYS A 97 18.62 12.92 -25.55
CA LYS A 97 17.79 12.57 -24.38
C LYS A 97 17.25 13.80 -23.64
N CYS A 98 17.52 15.00 -24.14
CA CYS A 98 17.02 16.23 -23.53
C CYS A 98 15.67 16.62 -24.13
N THR A 99 14.78 17.12 -23.30
CA THR A 99 13.50 17.69 -23.71
C THR A 99 13.40 19.08 -23.10
N PHE A 100 13.11 20.09 -23.92
CA PHE A 100 13.09 21.49 -23.52
C PHE A 100 11.72 22.13 -23.82
N GLY A 101 11.31 23.09 -22.98
CA GLY A 101 10.11 23.89 -23.21
C GLY A 101 8.79 23.10 -23.21
N ALA A 102 8.77 21.90 -22.63
CA ALA A 102 7.58 21.07 -22.60
C ALA A 102 6.68 21.42 -21.40
N ALA A 103 5.37 21.55 -21.65
CA ALA A 103 4.37 21.75 -20.59
C ALA A 103 4.18 20.51 -19.69
N SER A 104 4.58 19.35 -20.18
CA SER A 104 4.66 18.09 -19.44
C SER A 104 5.84 17.26 -19.93
N GLY A 105 6.43 16.43 -19.05
CA GLY A 105 7.62 15.66 -19.37
C GLY A 105 7.73 14.36 -18.56
N LYS A 106 8.40 13.36 -19.15
CA LYS A 106 8.70 12.10 -18.45
C LYS A 106 9.88 12.32 -17.50
N PHE A 107 9.69 11.99 -16.23
CA PHE A 107 10.74 12.08 -15.20
C PHE A 107 10.60 10.93 -14.20
N LEU A 108 11.69 10.21 -13.93
CA LEU A 108 11.73 9.04 -13.02
C LEU A 108 10.59 8.02 -13.24
N GLY A 109 10.21 7.82 -14.49
CA GLY A 109 9.16 6.87 -14.87
C GLY A 109 7.73 7.32 -14.56
N TYR A 110 7.52 8.63 -14.35
CA TYR A 110 6.23 9.31 -14.24
C TYR A 110 6.11 10.39 -15.32
N LEU A 111 4.88 10.85 -15.60
CA LEU A 111 4.62 12.03 -16.41
C LEU A 111 4.35 13.20 -15.47
N VAL A 112 5.18 14.23 -15.50
CA VAL A 112 5.03 15.41 -14.64
C VAL A 112 4.47 16.55 -15.48
N SER A 113 3.42 17.20 -14.99
CA SER A 113 2.79 18.37 -15.62
C SER A 113 2.44 19.43 -14.58
N ALA A 114 2.01 20.61 -15.02
CA ALA A 114 1.51 21.66 -14.13
C ALA A 114 0.30 21.21 -13.28
N ARG A 115 -0.43 20.18 -13.72
CA ARG A 115 -1.58 19.61 -13.00
C ARG A 115 -1.17 18.65 -11.89
N GLY A 116 0.04 18.11 -11.94
CA GLY A 116 0.54 17.14 -10.98
C GLY A 116 1.38 16.03 -11.61
N ILE A 117 1.41 14.89 -10.93
CA ILE A 117 2.14 13.67 -11.28
C ILE A 117 1.14 12.67 -11.84
N GLU A 118 1.37 12.25 -13.06
CA GLU A 118 0.57 11.28 -13.80
C GLU A 118 1.36 9.98 -13.98
N ALA A 119 0.64 8.86 -14.06
CA ALA A 119 1.24 7.59 -14.42
C ALA A 119 1.84 7.67 -15.84
N ASN A 120 2.99 7.04 -16.06
CA ASN A 120 3.60 7.04 -17.39
C ASN A 120 2.64 6.36 -18.40
N PRO A 121 2.23 7.06 -19.48
CA PRO A 121 1.35 6.50 -20.51
C PRO A 121 1.87 5.20 -21.12
N ASP A 122 3.20 5.02 -21.23
CA ASP A 122 3.79 3.79 -21.77
C ASP A 122 3.54 2.59 -20.85
N LYS A 123 3.54 2.80 -19.53
CA LYS A 123 3.27 1.74 -18.54
C LYS A 123 1.79 1.36 -18.57
N ILE A 124 0.91 2.36 -18.70
CA ILE A 124 -0.53 2.14 -18.84
C ILE A 124 -0.83 1.40 -20.15
N SER A 125 -0.31 1.89 -21.28
CA SER A 125 -0.54 1.30 -22.60
C SER A 125 -0.03 -0.14 -22.66
N ALA A 126 1.09 -0.46 -22.00
CA ALA A 126 1.60 -1.82 -21.89
C ALA A 126 0.64 -2.77 -21.17
N ILE A 127 -0.15 -2.29 -20.20
CA ILE A 127 -1.19 -3.09 -19.53
C ILE A 127 -2.46 -3.16 -20.39
N LEU A 128 -2.88 -2.05 -21.00
CA LEU A 128 -4.08 -2.00 -21.84
C LEU A 128 -3.96 -2.94 -23.06
N SER A 129 -2.81 -2.93 -23.73
CA SER A 129 -2.50 -3.78 -24.88
C SER A 129 -2.18 -5.23 -24.54
N MET A 130 -2.02 -5.56 -23.25
CA MET A 130 -1.69 -6.92 -22.83
C MET A 130 -2.90 -7.85 -23.05
N PRO A 131 -2.73 -9.00 -23.71
CA PRO A 131 -3.76 -10.02 -23.77
C PRO A 131 -4.00 -10.61 -22.37
N SER A 132 -5.15 -11.25 -22.18
CA SER A 132 -5.48 -11.95 -20.93
C SER A 132 -4.40 -13.00 -20.63
N PRO A 133 -3.76 -12.95 -19.45
CA PRO A 133 -2.71 -13.89 -19.07
C PRO A 133 -3.19 -15.34 -19.11
N LYS A 134 -2.44 -16.21 -19.77
CA LYS A 134 -2.70 -17.65 -19.85
C LYS A 134 -1.74 -18.45 -18.97
N THR A 135 -0.59 -17.87 -18.62
CA THR A 135 0.45 -18.54 -17.84
C THR A 135 0.75 -17.82 -16.54
N ILE A 136 1.22 -18.55 -15.52
CA ILE A 136 1.65 -17.97 -14.24
C ILE A 136 2.72 -16.88 -14.46
N LYS A 137 3.65 -17.09 -15.40
CA LYS A 137 4.69 -16.09 -15.73
C LYS A 137 4.07 -14.79 -16.27
N GLU A 138 3.02 -14.87 -17.06
CA GLU A 138 2.29 -13.69 -17.54
C GLU A 138 1.54 -12.99 -16.40
N VAL A 139 0.94 -13.74 -15.47
CA VAL A 139 0.31 -13.18 -14.26
C VAL A 139 1.34 -12.48 -13.37
N GLN A 140 2.53 -13.05 -13.21
CA GLN A 140 3.65 -12.41 -12.50
C GLN A 140 4.09 -11.12 -13.20
N LYS A 141 4.20 -11.15 -14.54
CA LYS A 141 4.53 -9.96 -15.34
C LYS A 141 3.47 -8.87 -15.21
N LEU A 142 2.18 -9.22 -15.22
CA LEU A 142 1.08 -8.30 -14.97
C LEU A 142 1.19 -7.69 -13.57
N THR A 143 1.41 -8.52 -12.54
CA THR A 143 1.57 -8.07 -11.15
C THR A 143 2.75 -7.11 -10.99
N GLY A 144 3.89 -7.39 -11.64
CA GLY A 144 5.04 -6.49 -11.66
C GLY A 144 4.73 -5.12 -12.31
N ARG A 145 3.98 -5.12 -13.42
CA ARG A 145 3.53 -3.89 -14.08
C ARG A 145 2.57 -3.09 -13.19
N ILE A 146 1.64 -3.75 -12.53
CA ILE A 146 0.69 -3.11 -11.59
C ILE A 146 1.43 -2.49 -10.40
N ASN A 147 2.40 -3.19 -9.82
CA ASN A 147 3.19 -2.66 -8.71
C ASN A 147 3.91 -1.35 -9.08
N SER A 148 4.38 -1.21 -10.32
CA SER A 148 4.99 0.04 -10.81
C SER A 148 4.02 1.22 -10.88
N LEU A 149 2.71 0.95 -10.89
CA LEU A 149 1.62 1.92 -10.88
C LEU A 149 0.90 1.98 -9.52
N GLY A 150 1.34 1.24 -8.51
CA GLY A 150 0.59 1.04 -7.26
C GLY A 150 0.19 2.34 -6.56
N ARG A 151 1.01 3.40 -6.66
CA ARG A 151 0.72 4.72 -6.08
C ARG A 151 -0.51 5.42 -6.68
N PHE A 152 -0.97 5.00 -7.86
CA PHE A 152 -2.12 5.57 -8.58
C PHE A 152 -3.37 4.69 -8.48
N ILE A 153 -3.24 3.46 -7.97
CA ILE A 153 -4.32 2.48 -7.99
C ILE A 153 -4.98 2.43 -6.62
N SER A 154 -6.17 3.01 -6.53
CA SER A 154 -7.03 2.87 -5.36
C SER A 154 -7.39 1.40 -5.12
N LYS A 155 -7.18 0.92 -3.89
CA LYS A 155 -7.46 -0.46 -3.45
C LYS A 155 -6.79 -1.52 -4.33
N ALA A 156 -5.54 -1.27 -4.73
CA ALA A 156 -4.80 -2.18 -5.62
C ALA A 156 -4.80 -3.64 -5.14
N GLY A 157 -4.69 -3.87 -3.82
CA GLY A 157 -4.73 -5.19 -3.21
C GLY A 157 -6.06 -5.92 -3.46
N ASP A 158 -7.19 -5.24 -3.25
CA ASP A 158 -8.52 -5.84 -3.48
C ASP A 158 -8.75 -6.11 -4.97
N ARG A 159 -8.43 -5.13 -5.83
CA ARG A 159 -8.58 -5.26 -7.29
C ARG A 159 -7.73 -6.38 -7.88
N CYS A 160 -6.55 -6.62 -7.29
CA CYS A 160 -5.61 -7.63 -7.77
C CYS A 160 -5.73 -8.95 -7.02
N LEU A 161 -6.67 -9.08 -6.08
CA LEU A 161 -6.85 -10.27 -5.27
C LEU A 161 -7.07 -11.54 -6.11
N PRO A 162 -7.89 -11.53 -7.18
CA PRO A 162 -8.00 -12.69 -8.06
C PRO A 162 -6.64 -13.11 -8.63
N PHE A 163 -5.80 -12.16 -9.05
CA PHE A 163 -4.46 -12.46 -9.58
C PHE A 163 -3.56 -13.11 -8.53
N PHE A 164 -3.61 -12.63 -7.28
CA PHE A 164 -2.83 -13.22 -6.19
C PHE A 164 -3.29 -14.64 -5.84
N ARG A 165 -4.59 -14.93 -5.92
CA ARG A 165 -5.11 -16.29 -5.78
C ARG A 165 -4.64 -17.17 -6.94
N CYS A 166 -4.70 -16.66 -8.16
CA CYS A 166 -4.15 -17.27 -9.37
C CYS A 166 -2.65 -17.64 -9.13
N LEU A 167 -1.83 -16.78 -8.48
CA LEU A 167 -0.41 -17.04 -8.18
C LEU A 167 -0.13 -18.01 -7.00
N ARG A 168 -0.98 -18.05 -5.98
CA ARG A 168 -0.78 -18.90 -4.78
C ARG A 168 -1.21 -20.36 -4.96
N SER A 169 -1.89 -20.69 -6.06
CA SER A 169 -2.41 -22.04 -6.28
C SER A 169 -1.30 -23.02 -6.67
N ASN A 170 -1.02 -23.98 -5.79
CA ASN A 170 -0.04 -25.07 -5.99
C ASN A 170 -0.34 -25.97 -7.21
N LYS A 171 -1.56 -25.90 -7.79
CA LYS A 171 -1.98 -26.68 -8.97
C LYS A 171 -1.92 -25.89 -10.27
N GLY A 172 -0.93 -25.01 -10.43
CA GLY A 172 -0.69 -24.32 -11.69
C GLY A 172 -1.66 -23.17 -11.99
N GLY A 173 -2.31 -22.59 -10.98
CA GLY A 173 -2.96 -21.27 -11.04
C GLY A 173 -3.70 -20.94 -12.34
N GLN A 174 -4.90 -21.48 -12.54
CA GLN A 174 -5.67 -21.19 -13.75
C GLN A 174 -6.27 -19.78 -13.70
N TRP A 175 -6.14 -19.06 -14.83
CA TRP A 175 -6.80 -17.77 -15.03
C TRP A 175 -8.32 -17.97 -15.13
N THR A 176 -9.04 -17.55 -14.09
CA THR A 176 -10.50 -17.73 -13.99
C THR A 176 -11.28 -16.57 -14.60
N SER A 177 -12.61 -16.72 -14.71
CA SER A 177 -13.53 -15.62 -15.04
C SER A 177 -13.40 -14.42 -14.10
N ASP A 178 -13.11 -14.67 -12.82
CA ASP A 178 -12.89 -13.62 -11.82
C ASP A 178 -11.57 -12.87 -12.10
N CYS A 179 -10.50 -13.60 -12.48
CA CYS A 179 -9.24 -13.00 -12.94
C CYS A 179 -9.53 -12.14 -14.21
N GLU A 180 -10.35 -12.60 -15.16
CA GLU A 180 -10.70 -11.82 -16.37
C GLU A 180 -11.52 -10.54 -16.08
N THR A 181 -12.52 -10.66 -15.20
CA THR A 181 -13.39 -9.54 -14.82
C THR A 181 -12.57 -8.46 -14.11
N ALA A 182 -11.76 -8.84 -13.12
CA ALA A 182 -10.89 -7.93 -12.41
C ALA A 182 -9.85 -7.26 -13.33
N PHE A 183 -9.34 -7.99 -14.32
CA PHE A 183 -8.40 -7.41 -15.30
C PHE A 183 -9.08 -6.38 -16.20
N SER A 184 -10.30 -6.67 -16.67
CA SER A 184 -11.10 -5.73 -17.46
C SER A 184 -11.46 -4.46 -16.69
N GLU A 185 -11.85 -4.59 -15.43
CA GLU A 185 -12.12 -3.46 -14.54
C GLU A 185 -10.87 -2.62 -14.26
N LEU A 186 -9.73 -3.28 -14.05
CA LEU A 186 -8.46 -2.60 -13.86
C LEU A 186 -8.06 -1.80 -15.10
N LYS A 187 -8.21 -2.37 -16.30
CA LYS A 187 -7.95 -1.63 -17.55
C LYS A 187 -8.83 -0.38 -17.66
N LYS A 188 -10.13 -0.50 -17.39
CA LYS A 188 -11.04 0.65 -17.37
C LYS A 188 -10.59 1.70 -16.35
N TYR A 189 -10.26 1.28 -15.13
CA TYR A 189 -9.77 2.19 -14.09
C TYR A 189 -8.50 2.95 -14.52
N LEU A 190 -7.54 2.27 -15.16
CA LEU A 190 -6.29 2.90 -15.61
C LEU A 190 -6.51 3.95 -16.71
N THR A 191 -7.58 3.85 -17.50
CA THR A 191 -7.93 4.90 -18.48
C THR A 191 -8.46 6.18 -17.82
N LEU A 192 -9.02 6.06 -16.61
CA LEU A 192 -9.54 7.16 -15.80
C LEU A 192 -8.61 7.50 -14.63
N SER A 193 -7.35 7.05 -14.69
CA SER A 193 -6.42 7.14 -13.56
C SER A 193 -6.33 8.59 -13.05
N PRO A 194 -6.45 8.81 -11.74
CA PRO A 194 -6.40 10.16 -11.18
C PRO A 194 -5.00 10.76 -11.33
N ILE A 195 -4.97 12.08 -11.47
CA ILE A 195 -3.75 12.88 -11.38
C ILE A 195 -3.41 13.03 -9.91
N LEU A 196 -2.19 12.66 -9.52
CA LEU A 196 -1.72 12.85 -8.15
C LEU A 196 -1.11 14.25 -8.01
N VAL A 197 -1.37 14.91 -6.89
CA VAL A 197 -0.85 16.27 -6.67
C VAL A 197 0.32 16.22 -5.68
N ALA A 198 1.30 17.10 -5.88
CA ALA A 198 2.36 17.31 -4.90
C ALA A 198 1.83 18.25 -3.80
N PRO A 199 1.93 17.87 -2.52
CA PRO A 199 1.41 18.70 -1.44
C PRO A 199 2.17 20.02 -1.34
N THR A 200 1.46 21.06 -0.88
CA THR A 200 2.10 22.35 -0.59
C THR A 200 2.93 22.24 0.70
N THR A 201 4.06 22.94 0.78
CA THR A 201 4.86 23.01 2.00
C THR A 201 4.04 23.54 3.17
N GLY A 202 4.03 22.81 4.29
CA GLY A 202 3.25 23.18 5.49
C GLY A 202 1.75 22.88 5.40
N ALA A 203 1.27 22.24 4.33
CA ALA A 203 -0.11 21.79 4.25
C ALA A 203 -0.43 20.73 5.31
N VAL A 204 -1.66 20.72 5.82
CA VAL A 204 -2.16 19.63 6.66
C VAL A 204 -2.77 18.58 5.75
N LEU A 205 -2.24 17.36 5.78
CA LEU A 205 -2.65 16.30 4.85
C LEU A 205 -3.69 15.40 5.49
N SER A 206 -4.71 15.01 4.74
CA SER A 206 -5.73 14.08 5.21
C SER A 206 -5.39 12.65 4.80
N LEU A 207 -5.44 11.73 5.76
CA LEU A 207 -5.27 10.30 5.56
C LEU A 207 -6.60 9.59 5.78
N TYR A 208 -7.04 8.87 4.76
CA TYR A 208 -8.21 8.00 4.83
C TYR A 208 -7.75 6.55 4.88
N LEU A 209 -8.26 5.81 5.86
CA LEU A 209 -7.94 4.40 6.07
C LEU A 209 -9.13 3.53 5.69
N ARG A 210 -8.85 2.35 5.16
CA ARG A 210 -9.85 1.34 4.84
C ARG A 210 -9.34 -0.05 5.17
N VAL A 211 -10.24 -0.87 5.69
CA VAL A 211 -9.99 -2.27 6.00
C VAL A 211 -11.01 -3.13 5.27
N SER A 212 -10.56 -4.26 4.74
CA SER A 212 -11.38 -5.39 4.34
C SER A 212 -10.92 -6.64 5.09
N ASP A 213 -11.58 -7.78 4.88
CA ASP A 213 -11.15 -9.05 5.46
C ASP A 213 -9.76 -9.50 4.97
N ILE A 214 -9.34 -8.97 3.82
CA ILE A 214 -8.20 -9.48 3.06
C ILE A 214 -7.13 -8.42 2.87
N THR A 215 -7.48 -7.14 2.87
CA THR A 215 -6.55 -6.05 2.62
C THR A 215 -6.75 -4.88 3.57
N VAL A 216 -5.70 -4.09 3.71
CA VAL A 216 -5.77 -2.75 4.29
C VAL A 216 -5.28 -1.76 3.25
N SER A 217 -5.98 -0.64 3.13
CA SER A 217 -5.68 0.39 2.15
C SER A 217 -5.72 1.76 2.79
N ALA A 218 -4.90 2.68 2.27
CA ALA A 218 -4.88 4.06 2.71
C ALA A 218 -4.75 4.99 1.52
N VAL A 219 -5.31 6.19 1.62
CA VAL A 219 -5.05 7.28 0.65
C VAL A 219 -4.67 8.53 1.41
N LEU A 220 -3.54 9.12 1.01
CA LEU A 220 -3.09 10.43 1.48
C LEU A 220 -3.57 11.49 0.49
N VAL A 221 -4.11 12.59 1.01
CA VAL A 221 -4.87 13.58 0.25
C VAL A 221 -4.48 14.99 0.71
N ASP A 222 -4.32 15.90 -0.24
CA ASP A 222 -4.26 17.34 0.02
C ASP A 222 -5.66 17.95 -0.13
N ASP A 223 -6.10 18.76 0.82
CA ASP A 223 -7.35 19.53 0.70
C ASP A 223 -7.01 20.98 0.34
N VAL A 224 -7.11 21.27 -0.95
CA VAL A 224 -6.83 22.60 -1.48
C VAL A 224 -8.16 23.30 -1.74
N LYS A 225 -8.49 24.29 -0.88
CA LYS A 225 -9.70 25.11 -0.99
C LYS A 225 -11.01 24.30 -1.00
N GLY A 226 -11.06 23.20 -0.24
CA GLY A 226 -12.24 22.33 -0.15
C GLY A 226 -12.31 21.28 -1.26
N VAL A 227 -11.30 21.20 -2.14
CA VAL A 227 -11.18 20.16 -3.16
C VAL A 227 -10.07 19.20 -2.74
N GLN A 228 -10.44 17.93 -2.65
CA GLN A 228 -9.55 16.86 -2.21
C GLN A 228 -8.81 16.24 -3.38
N HIS A 229 -7.48 16.33 -3.35
CA HIS A 229 -6.59 15.82 -4.37
C HIS A 229 -5.74 14.66 -3.82
N PRO A 230 -5.79 13.45 -4.42
CA PRO A 230 -4.98 12.34 -3.96
C PRO A 230 -3.49 12.60 -4.20
N ILE A 231 -2.66 12.30 -3.20
CA ILE A 231 -1.19 12.36 -3.26
C ILE A 231 -0.62 10.97 -3.50
N PHE A 232 -1.17 9.97 -2.81
CA PHE A 232 -0.64 8.62 -2.82
C PHE A 232 -1.69 7.58 -2.37
N TYR A 233 -1.82 6.50 -3.15
CA TYR A 233 -2.59 5.32 -2.76
C TYR A 233 -1.68 4.21 -2.22
N ILE A 234 -2.11 3.60 -1.12
CA ILE A 234 -1.46 2.47 -0.48
C ILE A 234 -2.48 1.34 -0.40
N SER A 235 -2.02 0.13 -0.70
CA SER A 235 -2.80 -1.08 -0.48
C SER A 235 -1.86 -2.21 -0.11
N HIS A 236 -2.25 -2.98 0.89
CA HIS A 236 -1.51 -4.10 1.43
C HIS A 236 -2.45 -5.29 1.58
N VAL A 237 -2.01 -6.45 1.10
CA VAL A 237 -2.73 -7.70 1.27
C VAL A 237 -2.31 -8.31 2.59
N LEU A 238 -3.27 -8.50 3.49
CA LEU A 238 -3.04 -9.03 4.82
C LEU A 238 -2.43 -10.44 4.74
N LEU A 239 -1.43 -10.67 5.59
CA LEU A 239 -0.93 -12.00 5.89
C LEU A 239 -2.00 -12.78 6.66
N ASP A 240 -1.85 -14.11 6.70
CA ASP A 240 -2.77 -14.98 7.41
C ASP A 240 -2.92 -14.62 8.91
N ALA A 241 -1.83 -14.22 9.56
CA ALA A 241 -1.90 -13.71 10.94
C ALA A 241 -2.64 -12.37 11.04
N GLU A 242 -2.41 -11.46 10.08
CA GLU A 242 -2.99 -10.10 10.07
C GLU A 242 -4.49 -10.12 9.71
N SER A 243 -4.94 -11.09 8.91
CA SER A 243 -6.35 -11.24 8.54
C SER A 243 -7.23 -11.59 9.74
N ARG A 244 -6.66 -12.21 10.77
CA ARG A 244 -7.34 -12.53 12.05
C ARG A 244 -7.38 -11.37 13.03
N TYR A 245 -6.72 -10.26 12.75
CA TYR A 245 -6.75 -9.11 13.66
C TYR A 245 -8.16 -8.50 13.72
N PRO A 246 -8.59 -8.00 14.89
CA PRO A 246 -9.80 -7.20 14.98
C PRO A 246 -9.75 -6.01 14.01
N THR A 247 -10.91 -5.55 13.52
CA THR A 247 -11.01 -4.43 12.56
C THR A 247 -10.22 -3.19 12.99
N LEU A 248 -10.21 -2.91 14.29
CA LEU A 248 -9.54 -1.76 14.87
C LEU A 248 -8.01 -1.90 14.87
N GLU A 249 -7.51 -3.10 15.13
CA GLU A 249 -6.09 -3.42 14.95
C GLU A 249 -5.68 -3.38 13.48
N LYS A 250 -6.54 -3.83 12.56
CA LYS A 250 -6.30 -3.70 11.12
C LYS A 250 -6.24 -2.24 10.68
N LEU A 251 -7.06 -1.35 11.26
CA LEU A 251 -6.98 0.08 11.01
C LEU A 251 -5.66 0.67 11.53
N ALA A 252 -5.23 0.28 12.74
CA ALA A 252 -3.94 0.69 13.29
C ALA A 252 -2.77 0.20 12.41
N LEU A 253 -2.86 -1.04 11.91
CA LEU A 253 -1.90 -1.59 10.94
C LEU A 253 -1.88 -0.76 9.65
N ALA A 254 -3.05 -0.39 9.12
CA ALA A 254 -3.15 0.46 7.93
C ALA A 254 -2.45 1.81 8.12
N LEU A 255 -2.63 2.44 9.28
CA LEU A 255 -1.96 3.69 9.66
C LEU A 255 -0.44 3.51 9.75
N LEU A 256 0.03 2.48 10.45
CA LEU A 256 1.46 2.17 10.57
C LEU A 256 2.11 1.94 9.21
N MET A 257 1.45 1.18 8.34
CA MET A 257 1.94 0.93 6.99
C MET A 257 2.01 2.21 6.16
N ALA A 258 1.03 3.10 6.32
CA ALA A 258 1.05 4.40 5.68
C ALA A 258 2.22 5.26 6.18
N ALA A 259 2.40 5.35 7.50
CA ALA A 259 3.48 6.10 8.13
C ALA A 259 4.87 5.62 7.66
N ARG A 260 5.11 4.30 7.69
CA ARG A 260 6.38 3.72 7.21
C ARG A 260 6.64 4.00 5.73
N LYS A 261 5.63 3.79 4.88
CA LYS A 261 5.78 3.91 3.42
C LYS A 261 5.87 5.36 2.97
N LEU A 262 5.18 6.26 3.66
CA LEU A 262 5.10 7.70 3.38
C LEU A 262 5.85 8.52 4.42
N CYS A 263 6.87 7.94 5.06
CA CYS A 263 7.66 8.57 6.11
C CYS A 263 8.09 10.02 5.75
N PRO A 264 8.57 10.32 4.51
CA PRO A 264 8.91 11.70 4.14
C PRO A 264 7.74 12.71 4.27
N TYR A 265 6.50 12.28 4.02
CA TYR A 265 5.31 13.12 4.18
C TYR A 265 4.92 13.26 5.67
N PHE A 266 4.97 12.15 6.42
CA PHE A 266 4.66 12.15 7.85
C PHE A 266 5.66 12.99 8.68
N GLN A 267 6.91 13.09 8.23
CA GLN A 267 7.94 13.92 8.88
C GLN A 267 7.84 15.41 8.52
N SER A 268 7.23 15.76 7.39
CA SER A 268 7.21 17.14 6.88
C SER A 268 5.86 17.84 6.98
N HIS A 269 4.79 17.08 7.26
CA HIS A 269 3.42 17.60 7.34
C HIS A 269 2.68 17.01 8.53
N THR A 270 1.78 17.80 9.12
CA THR A 270 0.77 17.28 10.03
C THR A 270 -0.17 16.34 9.26
N ILE A 271 -0.41 15.14 9.80
CA ILE A 271 -1.29 14.15 9.20
C ILE A 271 -2.61 14.08 9.98
N GLN A 272 -3.71 14.42 9.32
CA GLN A 272 -5.06 14.26 9.84
C GLN A 272 -5.64 12.90 9.43
N VAL A 273 -5.74 11.97 10.36
CA VAL A 273 -6.43 10.69 10.16
C VAL A 273 -7.92 10.92 10.28
N VAL A 274 -8.62 10.81 9.15
CA VAL A 274 -10.06 11.01 9.07
C VAL A 274 -10.77 9.69 9.39
N THR A 275 -11.39 9.60 10.56
CA THR A 275 -12.00 8.36 11.05
C THR A 275 -13.11 8.64 12.07
N ASP A 276 -14.14 7.79 12.08
CA ASP A 276 -15.18 7.74 13.12
C ASP A 276 -14.87 6.70 14.21
N GLN A 277 -13.81 5.91 14.02
CA GLN A 277 -13.41 4.86 14.95
C GLN A 277 -12.51 5.43 16.05
N PRO A 278 -12.59 4.91 17.29
CA PRO A 278 -11.79 5.40 18.42
C PRO A 278 -10.33 4.91 18.39
N LEU A 279 -9.66 5.04 17.23
CA LEU A 279 -8.29 4.56 16.98
C LEU A 279 -7.28 5.02 18.02
N LEU A 280 -7.33 6.30 18.40
CA LEU A 280 -6.46 6.88 19.42
C LEU A 280 -6.60 6.12 20.75
N LYS A 281 -7.84 5.82 21.17
CA LYS A 281 -8.07 5.11 22.44
C LYS A 281 -7.44 3.72 22.42
N ILE A 282 -7.52 2.99 21.30
CA ILE A 282 -6.98 1.63 21.20
C ILE A 282 -5.45 1.65 21.20
N LEU A 283 -4.83 2.59 20.50
CA LEU A 283 -3.38 2.73 20.49
C LEU A 283 -2.80 3.01 21.89
N HIS A 284 -3.57 3.73 22.73
CA HIS A 284 -3.21 4.04 24.12
C HIS A 284 -3.68 3.01 25.15
N THR A 285 -4.33 1.91 24.77
CA THR A 285 -4.76 0.88 25.74
C THR A 285 -3.73 -0.25 25.79
N PRO A 286 -2.76 -0.21 26.73
CA PRO A 286 -1.65 -1.18 26.76
C PRO A 286 -2.10 -2.61 27.07
N GLU A 287 -3.32 -2.77 27.61
CA GLU A 287 -3.90 -4.05 28.03
C GLU A 287 -4.30 -4.96 26.87
N ILE A 288 -4.42 -4.43 25.65
CA ILE A 288 -4.98 -5.16 24.49
C ILE A 288 -3.91 -6.00 23.77
N SER A 289 -2.71 -5.45 23.55
CA SER A 289 -1.64 -6.15 22.83
C SER A 289 -0.31 -5.39 22.91
N GLY A 290 0.78 -6.06 23.30
CA GLY A 290 2.13 -5.48 23.25
C GLY A 290 2.57 -5.04 21.84
N ARG A 291 1.93 -5.58 20.80
CA ARG A 291 2.13 -5.15 19.41
C ARG A 291 1.64 -3.72 19.16
N LEU A 292 0.45 -3.39 19.67
CA LEU A 292 -0.15 -2.06 19.53
C LEU A 292 0.69 -1.00 20.23
N LEU A 293 1.23 -1.33 21.41
CA LEU A 293 2.15 -0.44 22.12
C LEU A 293 3.40 -0.14 21.29
N LYS A 294 4.00 -1.15 20.65
CA LYS A 294 5.15 -0.96 19.75
C LYS A 294 4.79 -0.08 18.55
N TRP A 295 3.61 -0.27 17.96
CA TRP A 295 3.15 0.55 16.84
C TRP A 295 2.86 1.98 17.28
N PHE A 296 2.30 2.17 18.47
CA PHE A 296 2.05 3.49 19.03
C PHE A 296 3.35 4.26 19.22
N VAL A 297 4.37 3.67 19.85
CA VAL A 297 5.69 4.32 20.05
C VAL A 297 6.31 4.75 18.72
N GLU A 298 6.15 3.95 17.67
CA GLU A 298 6.63 4.32 16.33
C GLU A 298 5.80 5.45 15.70
N LEU A 299 4.49 5.48 15.94
CA LEU A 299 3.61 6.52 15.40
C LEU A 299 3.72 7.85 16.15
N ASP A 300 4.12 7.81 17.42
CA ASP A 300 4.28 8.98 18.30
C ASP A 300 5.41 9.92 17.83
N GLU A 301 6.30 9.46 16.94
CA GLU A 301 7.33 10.30 16.33
C GLU A 301 6.76 11.32 15.32
N TYR A 302 5.50 11.15 14.90
CA TYR A 302 4.86 11.96 13.87
C TYR A 302 3.75 12.85 14.45
N ASP A 303 3.53 14.03 13.82
CA ASP A 303 2.39 14.91 14.16
C ASP A 303 1.09 14.37 13.53
N ILE A 304 0.47 13.40 14.21
CA ILE A 304 -0.77 12.75 13.79
C ILE A 304 -1.96 13.27 14.60
N LYS A 305 -2.99 13.78 13.92
CA LYS A 305 -4.24 14.26 14.52
C LYS A 305 -5.40 13.41 14.05
N PHE A 306 -6.29 13.03 14.94
CA PHE A 306 -7.49 12.28 14.59
C PHE A 306 -8.67 13.23 14.48
N VAL A 307 -9.37 13.19 13.35
CA VAL A 307 -10.53 14.06 13.08
C VAL A 307 -11.74 13.22 12.67
N PRO A 308 -12.95 13.57 13.14
CA PRO A 308 -14.17 12.88 12.75
C PRO A 308 -14.42 13.05 11.25
N ARG A 309 -15.09 12.05 10.67
CA ARG A 309 -15.39 12.04 9.23
C ARG A 309 -16.47 13.07 8.89
N THR A 310 -16.07 14.19 8.30
CA THR A 310 -16.99 15.14 7.65
C THR A 310 -17.28 14.73 6.20
N ALA A 311 -18.29 15.35 5.57
CA ALA A 311 -18.72 15.02 4.21
C ALA A 311 -17.56 15.03 3.20
N ILE A 312 -17.51 14.03 2.33
CA ILE A 312 -16.43 13.83 1.36
C ILE A 312 -16.81 14.45 0.03
N LYS A 313 -15.91 15.28 -0.50
CA LYS A 313 -16.20 16.19 -1.60
C LYS A 313 -15.68 15.71 -2.96
N ALA A 314 -14.72 14.78 -3.00
CA ALA A 314 -14.14 14.28 -4.25
C ALA A 314 -14.71 12.90 -4.64
N GLN A 315 -15.14 12.73 -5.90
CA GLN A 315 -15.72 11.48 -6.42
C GLN A 315 -14.76 10.27 -6.35
N ALA A 316 -13.46 10.48 -6.63
CA ALA A 316 -12.45 9.41 -6.53
C ALA A 316 -12.19 8.97 -5.08
N LEU A 317 -12.42 9.87 -4.11
CA LEU A 317 -12.48 9.51 -2.70
C LEU A 317 -13.81 8.88 -2.37
N ALA A 318 -14.93 9.36 -2.92
CA ALA A 318 -16.25 8.79 -2.73
C ALA A 318 -16.27 7.29 -3.10
N ASP A 319 -15.60 6.84 -4.15
CA ASP A 319 -15.50 5.40 -4.46
C ASP A 319 -14.57 4.62 -3.50
N PHE A 320 -13.61 5.29 -2.88
CA PHE A 320 -12.78 4.73 -1.81
C PHE A 320 -13.58 4.61 -0.49
N VAL A 321 -14.54 5.52 -0.29
CA VAL A 321 -15.25 5.85 0.96
C VAL A 321 -16.67 5.31 1.04
N ALA A 322 -17.43 5.26 -0.06
CA ALA A 322 -18.86 4.94 -0.08
C ALA A 322 -19.11 3.49 0.36
N GLU A 323 -18.10 2.65 0.24
CA GLU A 323 -18.12 1.26 0.69
C GLU A 323 -17.46 1.06 2.08
N LEU A 324 -17.07 2.13 2.78
CA LEU A 324 -16.76 2.08 4.23
C LEU A 324 -18.04 2.02 5.07
N SER A 325 -19.20 2.33 4.48
CA SER A 325 -20.49 2.03 5.09
C SER A 325 -20.60 0.52 5.16
N THR A 326 -20.14 -0.04 6.28
CA THR A 326 -20.64 -1.29 6.79
C THR A 326 -22.12 -1.08 7.08
N SER A 327 -22.97 -1.13 6.05
CA SER A 327 -24.05 -2.08 6.23
C SER A 327 -23.30 -3.40 6.29
N GLU A 328 -23.09 -3.93 7.50
CA GLU A 328 -23.08 -5.38 7.59
C GLU A 328 -24.28 -5.82 6.74
N PRO A 329 -24.08 -6.49 5.60
CA PRO A 329 -25.19 -7.22 5.04
C PRO A 329 -25.66 -8.09 6.21
N PRO A 330 -26.96 -8.09 6.59
CA PRO A 330 -27.43 -9.03 7.60
C PRO A 330 -26.84 -10.38 7.20
N PRO A 331 -26.09 -11.04 8.09
CA PRO A 331 -25.07 -12.02 7.73
C PRO A 331 -25.63 -12.86 6.60
N ALA A 332 -25.07 -12.67 5.40
CA ALA A 332 -25.58 -13.35 4.22
C ALA A 332 -25.65 -14.81 4.64
N LYS A 333 -26.86 -15.39 4.66
CA LYS A 333 -27.09 -16.77 5.07
C LYS A 333 -26.33 -17.68 4.10
N ARG A 334 -25.01 -17.79 4.25
CA ARG A 334 -24.22 -18.93 3.82
C ARG A 334 -24.50 -20.03 4.82
N ARG A 335 -25.76 -20.46 4.90
CA ARG A 335 -26.12 -21.76 5.43
C ARG A 335 -25.94 -22.76 4.30
N THR A 336 -24.69 -23.11 4.05
CA THR A 336 -24.37 -24.33 3.31
C THR A 336 -23.69 -25.26 4.31
N ASN A 337 -24.43 -26.27 4.74
CA ASN A 337 -23.95 -27.46 5.46
C ASN A 337 -23.43 -27.26 6.89
N LEU A 338 -24.14 -26.51 7.73
CA LEU A 338 -23.85 -26.45 9.17
C LEU A 338 -24.77 -27.39 9.95
N TRP A 339 -24.22 -28.10 10.94
CA TRP A 339 -25.00 -28.83 11.94
C TRP A 339 -25.78 -27.84 12.81
N SER A 340 -27.03 -28.15 13.15
CA SER A 340 -27.81 -27.35 14.12
C SER A 340 -27.81 -28.04 15.47
N LEU A 341 -27.34 -27.32 16.49
CA LEU A 341 -27.30 -27.75 17.87
C LEU A 341 -28.43 -27.07 18.65
N HIS A 342 -29.33 -27.86 19.24
CA HIS A 342 -30.31 -27.41 20.22
C HIS A 342 -29.92 -27.97 21.58
N VAL A 343 -29.89 -27.13 22.59
CA VAL A 343 -29.57 -27.52 23.97
C VAL A 343 -30.70 -27.06 24.87
N ASP A 344 -31.00 -27.87 25.87
CA ASP A 344 -32.00 -27.56 26.89
C ASP A 344 -31.54 -28.07 28.25
N GLY A 345 -31.95 -27.41 29.33
CA GLY A 345 -31.54 -27.75 30.68
C GLY A 345 -32.71 -27.64 31.65
N ALA A 346 -32.93 -28.69 32.43
CA ALA A 346 -34.01 -28.72 33.41
C ALA A 346 -33.49 -29.13 34.78
N SER A 347 -33.95 -28.45 35.83
CA SER A 347 -33.63 -28.77 37.21
C SER A 347 -34.91 -28.99 38.03
N GLY A 348 -35.17 -30.24 38.40
CA GLY A 348 -36.24 -30.63 39.31
C GLY A 348 -35.77 -30.93 40.74
N LEU A 349 -36.74 -31.18 41.62
CA LEU A 349 -36.52 -31.54 43.03
C LEU A 349 -35.77 -32.87 43.22
N GLN A 350 -35.93 -33.82 42.29
CA GLN A 350 -35.35 -35.16 42.37
C GLN A 350 -34.21 -35.41 41.37
N SER A 351 -34.15 -34.68 40.26
CA SER A 351 -33.12 -34.83 39.24
C SER A 351 -32.90 -33.52 38.48
N GLN A 352 -31.67 -33.32 38.00
CA GLN A 352 -31.32 -32.25 37.09
C GLN A 352 -30.69 -32.86 35.85
N GLY A 353 -30.97 -32.32 34.68
CA GLY A 353 -30.53 -32.89 33.42
C GLY A 353 -30.31 -31.84 32.35
N ALA A 354 -29.42 -32.17 31.43
CA ALA A 354 -29.15 -31.40 30.23
C ALA A 354 -29.39 -32.28 29.01
N GLY A 355 -30.15 -31.76 28.06
CA GLY A 355 -30.44 -32.37 26.78
C GLY A 355 -29.71 -31.65 25.65
N MET A 356 -29.25 -32.42 24.68
CA MET A 356 -28.62 -31.92 23.47
C MET A 356 -29.17 -32.67 22.25
N LEU A 357 -29.56 -31.90 21.23
CA LEU A 357 -30.02 -32.38 19.94
C LEU A 357 -29.13 -31.79 18.85
N LEU A 358 -28.38 -32.64 18.17
CA LEU A 358 -27.52 -32.27 17.07
C LEU A 358 -28.12 -32.79 15.76
N THR A 359 -28.53 -31.89 14.87
CA THR A 359 -29.11 -32.24 13.56
C THR A 359 -28.11 -31.97 12.45
N SER A 360 -27.85 -32.98 11.63
CA SER A 360 -26.95 -32.91 10.50
C SER A 360 -27.57 -32.13 9.33
N PRO A 361 -26.74 -31.58 8.43
CA PRO A 361 -27.23 -30.95 7.20
C PRO A 361 -28.07 -31.89 6.31
N MET A 362 -27.97 -33.20 6.50
CA MET A 362 -28.72 -34.24 5.76
C MET A 362 -30.00 -34.68 6.50
N GLY A 363 -30.37 -34.03 7.60
CA GLY A 363 -31.59 -34.30 8.37
C GLY A 363 -31.45 -35.41 9.43
N THR A 364 -30.26 -35.96 9.62
CA THR A 364 -30.01 -36.98 10.67
C THR A 364 -29.87 -36.31 12.03
N SER A 365 -30.61 -36.77 13.03
CA SER A 365 -30.60 -36.17 14.38
C SER A 365 -29.96 -37.12 15.40
N ILE A 366 -29.05 -36.60 16.22
CA ILE A 366 -28.46 -37.30 17.37
C ILE A 366 -28.98 -36.62 18.63
N HIS A 367 -29.56 -37.41 19.54
CA HIS A 367 -30.05 -36.94 20.83
C HIS A 367 -29.20 -37.53 21.95
N GLN A 368 -28.77 -36.69 22.88
CA GLN A 368 -28.09 -37.11 24.10
C GLN A 368 -28.67 -36.36 25.29
N ALA A 369 -28.99 -37.08 26.35
CA ALA A 369 -29.43 -36.51 27.61
C ALA A 369 -28.50 -37.03 28.72
N VAL A 370 -28.12 -36.15 29.63
CA VAL A 370 -27.23 -36.47 30.75
C VAL A 370 -27.83 -35.94 32.03
N THR A 371 -27.82 -36.77 33.07
CA THR A 371 -28.19 -36.36 34.42
C THR A 371 -27.00 -35.66 35.07
N LEU A 372 -27.20 -34.43 35.54
CA LEU A 372 -26.19 -33.69 36.29
C LEU A 372 -26.12 -34.27 37.71
N GLN A 373 -24.93 -34.67 38.16
CA GLN A 373 -24.73 -35.27 39.49
C GLN A 373 -24.61 -34.24 40.64
N PHE A 374 -24.92 -32.97 40.36
CA PHE A 374 -24.84 -31.88 41.32
C PHE A 374 -26.07 -30.99 41.21
N LYS A 375 -26.49 -30.41 42.34
CA LYS A 375 -27.64 -29.49 42.38
C LYS A 375 -27.34 -28.26 41.52
N THR A 376 -28.26 -27.96 40.61
CA THR A 376 -28.23 -26.76 39.75
C THR A 376 -29.57 -26.04 39.85
N THR A 377 -29.60 -24.77 39.43
CA THR A 377 -30.86 -24.07 39.10
C THR A 377 -31.19 -24.28 37.62
N ASN A 378 -32.43 -24.01 37.19
CA ASN A 378 -32.81 -24.12 35.76
C ASN A 378 -31.86 -23.34 34.85
N ASN A 379 -31.57 -22.09 35.18
CA ASN A 379 -30.63 -21.27 34.40
C ASN A 379 -29.23 -21.89 34.36
N GLN A 380 -28.75 -22.45 35.49
CA GLN A 380 -27.45 -23.13 35.50
C GLN A 380 -27.46 -24.43 34.69
N ALA A 381 -28.55 -25.18 34.66
CA ALA A 381 -28.70 -26.38 33.85
C ALA A 381 -28.70 -26.04 32.34
N GLU A 382 -29.37 -24.95 31.93
CA GLU A 382 -29.34 -24.43 30.56
C GLU A 382 -27.94 -23.93 30.16
N TYR A 383 -27.26 -23.20 31.05
CA TYR A 383 -25.88 -22.77 30.77
C TYR A 383 -24.92 -23.96 30.66
N LYS A 384 -25.13 -25.01 31.46
CA LYS A 384 -24.30 -26.22 31.43
C LYS A 384 -24.58 -27.09 30.20
N SER A 385 -25.80 -27.10 29.67
CA SER A 385 -26.12 -27.82 28.44
C SER A 385 -25.41 -27.22 27.22
N LEU A 386 -25.12 -25.92 27.23
CA LEU A 386 -24.40 -25.23 26.15
C LEU A 386 -22.87 -25.40 26.19
N ILE A 387 -22.26 -25.43 27.38
CA ILE A 387 -20.78 -25.46 27.54
C ILE A 387 -20.20 -26.86 27.28
N GLY A 388 -21.04 -27.89 27.25
CA GLY A 388 -20.64 -29.27 27.01
C GLY A 388 -20.21 -30.01 28.28
N PHE A 389 -20.42 -31.32 28.27
CA PHE A 389 -20.10 -32.21 29.37
C PHE A 389 -18.58 -32.39 29.47
N PRO A 390 -17.93 -32.12 30.61
CA PRO A 390 -16.60 -32.66 30.83
C PRO A 390 -16.71 -34.19 30.82
N GLU A 391 -15.98 -34.85 29.92
CA GLU A 391 -15.73 -36.28 30.03
C GLU A 391 -15.03 -36.52 31.38
N GLU A 392 -15.78 -37.00 32.37
CA GLU A 392 -15.17 -37.69 33.50
C GLU A 392 -14.60 -39.00 32.95
N ARG A 393 -13.28 -39.01 32.76
CA ARG A 393 -12.48 -40.23 32.55
C ARG A 393 -12.91 -41.27 33.58
N ARG A 394 -13.39 -42.42 33.11
CA ARG A 394 -13.29 -43.69 33.84
C ARG A 394 -12.03 -44.41 33.38
#